data_AF-A0A0Q6WQT7-F1
#
_entry.id   AF-A0A0Q6WQT7-F1
#
_cell.length_a   1.000
_cell.length_b   1.000
_cell.length_c   1.000
_cell.angle_alpha   90.00
_cell.angle_beta   90.00
_cell.angle_gamma   90.00
#
_symmetry.space_group_name_H-M   'P 1'
#
loop_
_entity.id
_entity.type
_entity.pdbx_description
1 polymer ?
#
loop_
_entity_poly.entity_id
_entity_poly.type
_entity_poly.pdbx_seq_one_letter_code
_entity_poly.pdbx_strand_id
1 'polypeptide(L)'
;MRLATANLFDASIANLQRRQNAMQTQQEQLTSGKRIALASDDPTGAARAERALASIGRVEANQRALEASRNSMTLGESALGDANELLQQARETMVSAGNASYSDAERQGLATKLKGIRDQLLAIANRPDGSGGYIFSGQGASTPPFLDQAGGVSYIGVPGNIQTGNLDNFQLTIDGRASWEQAGSGNGSFETAPRTLTTDPTTGKSVVQLIDPATGGPLVNGITGNVASGWIDSGRTIDPKLLTGHNYRVDIAGATPSQTYTLTDTDLGSVVSSGSFKPGQAITGDGMAFTVSGTPVDGDAFAIAGSKNGLKVFDVIDKAIADLNTTQRTPTQVTQANTTSIRDIDAVMGNMQSMRSQVGERLNNLDGTESRLAALKQYSSEEKSAAEDLDMVQGISDFQNQQTGYETALKTYAMVQRMTLFQYIQG
;
A
#
# COMPACT_ATOMS: atom_id res chain seq x y z
N MET A 1 -64.32 -59.01 27.93
CA MET A 1 -64.11 -57.56 28.17
C MET A 1 -62.81 -57.23 28.93
N ARG A 2 -62.22 -58.10 29.78
CA ARG A 2 -60.96 -57.79 30.52
C ARG A 2 -59.73 -57.47 29.65
N LEU A 3 -59.58 -58.08 28.46
CA LEU A 3 -58.48 -57.77 27.54
C LEU A 3 -58.60 -56.38 26.91
N ALA A 4 -59.82 -55.87 26.68
CA ALA A 4 -60.04 -54.54 26.12
C ALA A 4 -59.74 -53.43 27.15
N THR A 5 -60.01 -53.71 28.44
CA THR A 5 -59.75 -52.77 29.55
C THR A 5 -58.26 -52.63 29.85
N ALA A 6 -57.49 -53.71 29.79
CA ALA A 6 -56.03 -53.67 29.96
C ALA A 6 -55.34 -52.84 28.86
N ASN A 7 -55.71 -53.09 27.60
CA ASN A 7 -55.19 -52.33 26.46
C ASN A 7 -55.54 -50.82 26.53
N LEU A 8 -56.72 -50.45 27.04
CA LEU A 8 -57.12 -49.06 27.26
C LEU A 8 -56.27 -48.38 28.35
N PHE A 9 -55.94 -49.12 29.40
CA PHE A 9 -55.12 -48.62 30.51
C PHE A 9 -53.68 -48.39 30.06
N ASP A 10 -53.08 -49.37 29.39
CA ASP A 10 -51.72 -49.25 28.86
C ASP A 10 -51.62 -48.13 27.82
N ALA A 11 -52.63 -47.97 26.95
CA ALA A 11 -52.71 -46.87 26.01
C ALA A 11 -52.79 -45.49 26.70
N SER A 12 -53.50 -45.40 27.84
CA SER A 12 -53.64 -44.16 28.61
C SER A 12 -52.37 -43.78 29.37
N ILE A 13 -51.66 -44.76 29.96
CA ILE A 13 -50.35 -44.56 30.60
C ILE A 13 -49.30 -44.15 29.56
N ALA A 14 -49.27 -44.83 28.41
CA ALA A 14 -48.38 -44.47 27.31
C ALA A 14 -48.70 -43.08 26.72
N ASN A 15 -49.95 -42.61 26.80
CA ASN A 15 -50.31 -41.23 26.42
C ASN A 15 -49.82 -40.23 27.46
N LEU A 16 -50.01 -40.52 28.75
CA LEU A 16 -49.53 -39.69 29.87
C LEU A 16 -48.01 -39.54 29.86
N GLN A 17 -47.27 -40.65 29.70
CA GLN A 17 -45.81 -40.62 29.60
C GLN A 17 -45.33 -39.81 28.39
N ARG A 18 -45.97 -39.95 27.23
CA ARG A 18 -45.66 -39.12 26.04
C ARG A 18 -45.90 -37.64 26.30
N ARG A 19 -47.00 -37.27 26.96
CA ARG A 19 -47.32 -35.87 27.30
C ARG A 19 -46.38 -35.30 28.35
N GLN A 20 -45.99 -36.09 29.34
CA GLN A 20 -45.01 -35.70 30.35
C GLN A 20 -43.64 -35.41 29.71
N ASN A 21 -43.18 -36.29 28.82
CA ASN A 21 -41.93 -36.09 28.08
C ASN A 21 -42.00 -34.85 27.18
N ALA A 22 -43.10 -34.64 26.45
CA ALA A 22 -43.30 -33.46 25.62
C ALA A 22 -43.27 -32.15 26.42
N MET A 23 -43.93 -32.13 27.59
CA MET A 23 -43.91 -30.97 28.50
C MET A 23 -42.50 -30.68 29.01
N GLN A 24 -41.72 -31.72 29.34
CA GLN A 24 -40.34 -31.56 29.81
C GLN A 24 -39.46 -30.96 28.71
N THR A 25 -39.55 -31.47 27.47
CA THR A 25 -38.82 -30.89 26.33
C THR A 25 -39.22 -29.44 26.06
N GLN A 26 -40.51 -29.11 26.11
CA GLN A 26 -40.98 -27.73 25.90
C GLN A 26 -40.48 -26.80 27.01
N GLN A 27 -40.41 -27.28 28.26
CA GLN A 27 -39.81 -26.54 29.37
C GLN A 27 -38.30 -26.30 29.16
N GLU A 28 -37.57 -27.30 28.68
CA GLU A 28 -36.15 -27.19 28.31
C GLU A 28 -35.95 -26.18 27.16
N GLN A 29 -36.80 -26.19 26.14
CA GLN A 29 -36.77 -25.21 25.05
C GLN A 29 -37.08 -23.78 25.52
N LEU A 30 -38.07 -23.61 26.40
CA LEU A 30 -38.43 -22.30 26.96
C LEU A 30 -37.36 -21.74 27.90
N THR A 31 -36.69 -22.60 28.66
CA THR A 31 -35.60 -22.19 29.58
C THR A 31 -34.30 -21.90 28.84
N SER A 32 -34.00 -22.66 27.77
CA SER A 32 -32.83 -22.42 26.94
C SER A 32 -33.03 -21.31 25.90
N GLY A 33 -34.28 -20.96 25.58
CA GLY A 33 -34.65 -20.03 24.52
C GLY A 33 -34.43 -20.59 23.10
N LYS A 34 -34.11 -21.88 22.98
CA LYS A 34 -33.76 -22.54 21.72
C LYS A 34 -34.80 -23.57 21.36
N ARG A 35 -35.24 -23.56 20.11
CA ARG A 35 -36.10 -24.59 19.51
C ARG A 35 -35.32 -25.89 19.30
N ILE A 36 -34.05 -25.79 18.90
CA ILE A 36 -33.17 -26.95 18.69
C ILE A 36 -32.10 -26.96 19.78
N ALA A 37 -32.20 -27.88 20.73
CA ALA A 37 -31.17 -28.08 21.74
C ALA A 37 -30.21 -29.23 21.36
N LEU A 38 -30.75 -30.28 20.73
CA LEU A 38 -29.99 -31.45 20.27
C LEU A 38 -30.15 -31.61 18.75
N ALA A 39 -29.10 -32.08 18.08
CA ALA A 39 -29.15 -32.39 16.65
C ALA A 39 -30.18 -33.49 16.29
N SER A 40 -30.60 -34.29 17.28
CA SER A 40 -31.67 -35.28 17.14
C SER A 40 -33.06 -34.67 16.98
N ASP A 41 -33.27 -33.43 17.45
CA ASP A 41 -34.61 -32.81 17.49
C ASP A 41 -35.04 -32.31 16.11
N ASP A 42 -34.08 -31.75 15.36
CA ASP A 42 -34.25 -31.34 13.96
C ASP A 42 -32.87 -31.36 13.25
N PRO A 43 -32.49 -32.48 12.60
CA PRO A 43 -31.19 -32.62 11.97
C PRO A 43 -30.98 -31.62 10.81
N THR A 44 -32.06 -31.15 10.17
CA THR A 44 -31.97 -30.20 9.06
C THR A 44 -31.76 -28.78 9.54
N GLY A 45 -32.45 -28.37 10.60
CA GLY A 45 -32.25 -27.09 11.28
C GLY A 45 -30.88 -27.01 11.95
N ALA A 46 -30.45 -28.08 12.63
CA ALA A 46 -29.12 -28.18 13.21
C ALA A 46 -28.03 -28.03 12.13
N ALA A 47 -28.17 -28.71 10.98
CA ALA A 47 -27.22 -28.58 9.87
C ALA A 47 -27.20 -27.17 9.24
N ARG A 48 -28.30 -26.40 9.31
CA ARG A 48 -28.34 -25.00 8.88
C ARG A 48 -27.64 -24.10 9.91
N ALA A 49 -27.95 -24.26 11.19
CA ALA A 49 -27.33 -23.51 12.28
C ALA A 49 -25.80 -23.71 12.30
N GLU A 50 -25.32 -24.94 12.11
CA GLU A 50 -23.88 -25.24 12.04
C GLU A 50 -23.20 -24.59 10.83
N ARG A 51 -23.84 -24.60 9.66
CA ARG A 51 -23.31 -23.91 8.47
C ARG A 51 -23.21 -22.40 8.68
N ALA A 52 -24.24 -21.82 9.29
CA ALA A 52 -24.28 -20.42 9.66
C ALA A 52 -23.20 -20.07 10.70
N LEU A 53 -23.02 -20.91 11.71
CA LEU A 53 -21.95 -20.76 12.72
C LEU A 53 -20.56 -20.83 12.10
N ALA A 54 -20.32 -21.79 11.21
CA ALA A 54 -19.06 -21.89 10.46
C ALA A 54 -18.83 -20.65 9.57
N SER A 55 -19.89 -20.07 9.01
CA SER A 55 -19.83 -18.81 8.26
C SER A 55 -19.42 -17.64 9.14
N ILE A 56 -20.05 -17.50 10.31
CA ILE A 56 -19.72 -16.47 11.30
C ILE A 56 -18.25 -16.57 11.71
N GLY A 57 -17.76 -17.78 12.05
CA GLY A 57 -16.37 -17.98 12.43
C GLY A 57 -15.37 -17.60 11.33
N ARG A 58 -15.69 -17.87 10.05
CA ARG A 58 -14.87 -17.41 8.92
C ARG A 58 -14.88 -15.88 8.80
N VAL A 59 -16.04 -15.25 8.96
CA VAL A 59 -16.15 -13.79 8.90
C VAL A 59 -15.36 -13.14 10.03
N GLU A 60 -15.40 -13.66 11.25
CA GLU A 60 -14.62 -13.13 12.38
C GLU A 60 -13.11 -13.30 12.19
N ALA A 61 -12.68 -14.41 11.58
CA ALA A 61 -11.28 -14.57 11.18
C ALA A 61 -10.87 -13.52 10.14
N ASN A 62 -11.71 -13.26 9.14
CA ASN A 62 -11.47 -12.22 8.13
C ASN A 62 -11.50 -10.80 8.71
N GLN A 63 -12.37 -10.51 9.69
CA GLN A 63 -12.42 -9.21 10.36
C GLN A 63 -11.11 -8.92 11.10
N ARG A 64 -10.57 -9.90 11.84
CA ARG A 64 -9.26 -9.74 12.51
C ARG A 64 -8.12 -9.50 11.52
N ALA A 65 -8.14 -10.20 10.39
CA ALA A 65 -7.16 -10.00 9.33
C ALA A 65 -7.27 -8.61 8.67
N LEU A 66 -8.50 -8.16 8.41
CA LEU A 66 -8.79 -6.84 7.87
C LEU A 66 -8.31 -5.74 8.81
N GLU A 67 -8.56 -5.88 10.11
CA GLU A 67 -8.10 -4.92 11.13
C GLU A 67 -6.57 -4.84 11.18
N ALA A 68 -5.87 -5.98 11.13
CA ALA A 68 -4.41 -6.01 11.04
C ALA A 68 -3.90 -5.30 9.77
N SER A 69 -4.54 -5.54 8.63
CA SER A 69 -4.23 -4.86 7.37
C SER A 69 -4.47 -3.36 7.46
N ARG A 70 -5.63 -2.92 7.98
CA ARG A 70 -5.98 -1.50 8.16
C ARG A 70 -4.97 -0.80 9.05
N ASN A 71 -4.58 -1.41 10.17
CA ASN A 71 -3.58 -0.83 11.08
C ASN A 71 -2.23 -0.63 10.37
N SER A 72 -1.76 -1.65 9.64
CA SER A 72 -0.50 -1.56 8.88
C SER A 72 -0.55 -0.50 7.77
N MET A 73 -1.63 -0.48 6.98
CA MET A 73 -1.81 0.51 5.91
C MET A 73 -1.95 1.93 6.47
N THR A 74 -2.63 2.13 7.59
CA THR A 74 -2.77 3.45 8.24
C THR A 74 -1.42 3.97 8.75
N LEU A 75 -0.64 3.08 9.39
CA LEU A 75 0.69 3.44 9.88
C LEU A 75 1.66 3.73 8.74
N GLY A 76 1.57 2.95 7.65
CA GLY A 76 2.34 3.17 6.44
C GLY A 76 1.98 4.46 5.69
N GLU A 77 0.69 4.79 5.59
CA GLU A 77 0.22 6.06 5.01
C GLU A 77 0.75 7.26 5.81
N SER A 78 0.67 7.19 7.14
CA SER A 78 1.25 8.22 8.02
C SER A 78 2.76 8.32 7.84
N ALA A 79 3.48 7.19 7.78
CA ALA A 79 4.93 7.19 7.59
C ALA A 79 5.35 7.81 6.25
N LEU A 80 4.64 7.50 5.16
CA LEU A 80 4.88 8.13 3.87
C LEU A 80 4.53 9.63 3.88
N GLY A 81 3.50 10.02 4.64
CA GLY A 81 3.15 11.42 4.87
C GLY A 81 4.29 12.20 5.54
N ASP A 82 4.78 11.68 6.66
CA ASP A 82 5.92 12.26 7.40
C ASP A 82 7.17 12.36 6.51
N ALA A 83 7.45 11.32 5.71
CA ALA A 83 8.57 11.33 4.78
C ALA A 83 8.44 12.42 3.70
N ASN A 84 7.23 12.62 3.16
CA ASN A 84 6.98 13.67 2.17
C ASN A 84 7.10 15.09 2.77
N GLU A 85 6.79 15.29 4.05
CA GLU A 85 7.06 16.57 4.75
C GLU A 85 8.56 16.82 4.93
N LEU A 86 9.33 15.79 5.29
CA LEU A 86 10.78 15.88 5.39
C LEU A 86 11.45 16.16 4.03
N LEU A 87 10.96 15.55 2.96
CA LEU A 87 11.45 15.83 1.61
C LEU A 87 11.12 17.26 1.15
N GLN A 88 9.97 17.82 1.56
CA GLN A 88 9.68 19.24 1.34
C GLN A 88 10.69 20.13 2.08
N GLN A 89 11.04 19.81 3.32
CA GLN A 89 12.08 20.54 4.06
C GLN A 89 13.46 20.41 3.41
N ALA A 90 13.78 19.24 2.84
CA ALA A 90 15.01 19.05 2.07
C ALA A 90 15.01 19.91 0.81
N ARG A 91 13.89 19.95 0.09
CA ARG A 91 13.68 20.80 -1.07
C ARG A 91 13.86 22.28 -0.75
N GLU A 92 13.26 22.78 0.33
CA GLU A 92 13.42 24.16 0.80
C GLU A 92 14.89 24.48 1.13
N THR A 93 15.59 23.51 1.73
CA THR A 93 17.02 23.62 2.05
C THR A 93 17.87 23.68 0.79
N MET A 94 17.51 22.95 -0.26
CA MET A 94 18.18 23.07 -1.57
C MET A 94 17.83 24.38 -2.28
N VAL A 95 16.58 24.83 -2.21
CA VAL A 95 16.21 26.15 -2.75
C VAL A 95 17.03 27.26 -2.10
N SER A 96 17.23 27.24 -0.79
CA SER A 96 18.10 28.21 -0.11
C SER A 96 19.57 28.02 -0.46
N ALA A 97 20.03 26.78 -0.61
CA ALA A 97 21.38 26.49 -1.11
C ALA A 97 21.62 27.03 -2.52
N GLY A 98 20.58 27.24 -3.33
CA GLY A 98 20.70 27.89 -4.64
C GLY A 98 21.17 29.35 -4.60
N ASN A 99 21.20 29.99 -3.42
CA ASN A 99 21.62 31.39 -3.28
C ASN A 99 23.10 31.57 -3.65
N ALA A 100 23.39 32.38 -4.67
CA ALA A 100 24.73 32.62 -5.17
C ALA A 100 25.66 33.32 -4.17
N SER A 101 25.10 34.05 -3.20
CA SER A 101 25.88 34.79 -2.19
C SER A 101 26.36 33.94 -1.03
N TYR A 102 25.92 32.67 -0.92
CA TYR A 102 26.33 31.79 0.17
C TYR A 102 27.77 31.31 -0.01
N SER A 103 28.54 31.46 1.05
CA SER A 103 29.87 30.90 1.25
C SER A 103 29.85 29.38 1.38
N ASP A 104 31.00 28.75 1.19
CA ASP A 104 31.18 27.31 1.38
C ASP A 104 30.80 26.88 2.81
N ALA A 105 31.10 27.71 3.82
CA ALA A 105 30.75 27.43 5.21
C ALA A 105 29.22 27.45 5.46
N GLU A 106 28.50 28.39 4.85
CA GLU A 106 27.03 28.43 4.93
C GLU A 106 26.40 27.22 4.25
N ARG A 107 26.95 26.79 3.10
CA ARG A 107 26.52 25.58 2.38
C ARG A 107 26.76 24.30 3.19
N GLN A 108 27.89 24.20 3.88
CA GLN A 108 28.16 23.09 4.81
C GLN A 108 27.18 23.06 5.99
N GLY A 109 26.72 24.23 6.45
CA GLY A 109 25.63 24.33 7.43
C GLY A 109 24.32 23.72 6.91
N LEU A 110 23.96 24.00 5.64
CA LEU A 110 22.81 23.38 4.98
C LEU A 110 22.98 21.88 4.77
N ALA A 111 24.20 21.42 4.45
CA ALA A 111 24.53 19.99 4.36
C ALA A 111 24.28 19.27 5.69
N THR A 112 24.62 19.92 6.81
CA THR A 112 24.34 19.39 8.16
C THR A 112 22.84 19.28 8.43
N LYS A 113 22.06 20.27 7.99
CA LYS A 113 20.58 20.21 8.06
C LYS A 113 20.02 19.06 7.23
N LEU A 114 20.48 18.88 5.99
CA LEU A 114 20.08 17.76 5.13
C LEU A 114 20.45 16.40 5.73
N LYS A 115 21.61 16.30 6.40
CA LYS A 115 21.99 15.09 7.13
C LYS A 115 20.99 14.75 8.24
N GLY A 116 20.54 15.74 9.01
CA GLY A 116 19.48 15.55 10.00
C GLY A 116 18.17 15.04 9.39
N ILE A 117 17.78 15.61 8.24
CA ILE A 117 16.59 15.16 7.49
C ILE A 117 16.77 13.72 6.99
N ARG A 118 17.94 13.38 6.45
CA ARG A 118 18.29 12.03 6.01
C ARG A 118 18.16 11.01 7.14
N ASP A 119 18.69 11.33 8.32
CA ASP A 119 18.64 10.44 9.49
C ASP A 119 17.18 10.22 9.97
N GLN A 120 16.35 11.28 9.93
CA GLN A 120 14.92 11.20 10.22
C GLN A 120 14.17 10.35 9.18
N LEU A 121 14.47 10.52 7.88
CA LEU A 121 13.91 9.69 6.82
C LEU A 121 14.28 8.21 7.00
N LEU A 122 15.51 7.92 7.42
CA LEU A 122 15.94 6.54 7.71
C LEU A 122 15.17 5.94 8.88
N ALA A 123 14.90 6.72 9.93
CA ALA A 123 14.07 6.29 11.04
C ALA A 123 12.62 5.99 10.61
N ILE A 124 12.06 6.78 9.69
CA ILE A 124 10.73 6.54 9.13
C ILE A 124 10.72 5.28 8.24
N ALA A 125 11.72 5.11 7.38
CA ALA A 125 11.86 3.94 6.52
C ALA A 125 11.99 2.63 7.33
N ASN A 126 12.56 2.72 8.54
CA ASN A 126 12.68 1.62 9.50
C ASN A 126 11.63 1.69 10.63
N ARG A 127 10.44 2.24 10.38
CA ARG A 127 9.38 2.31 11.40
C ARG A 127 8.81 0.91 11.70
N PRO A 128 8.73 0.51 12.98
CA PRO A 128 8.19 -0.78 13.38
C PRO A 128 6.68 -0.83 13.21
N ASP A 129 6.13 -2.03 12.97
CA ASP A 129 4.68 -2.26 12.85
C ASP A 129 3.98 -2.53 14.20
N GLY A 130 4.73 -2.57 15.31
CA GLY A 130 4.21 -2.86 16.66
C GLY A 130 4.04 -4.34 16.99
N SER A 131 4.22 -5.24 16.02
CA SER A 131 4.11 -6.70 16.16
C SER A 131 5.45 -7.44 16.08
N GLY A 132 6.55 -6.70 16.02
CA GLY A 132 7.92 -7.22 15.90
C GLY A 132 8.48 -7.21 14.47
N GLY A 133 7.73 -6.67 13.52
CA GLY A 133 8.16 -6.42 12.14
C GLY A 133 8.29 -4.93 11.83
N TYR A 134 8.47 -4.62 10.54
CA TYR A 134 8.59 -3.27 10.01
C TYR A 134 7.61 -3.07 8.86
N ILE A 135 7.06 -1.86 8.76
CA ILE A 135 6.00 -1.55 7.79
C ILE A 135 6.49 -1.70 6.34
N PHE A 136 7.71 -1.24 6.08
CA PHE A 136 8.35 -1.25 4.76
C PHE A 136 9.20 -2.50 4.52
N SER A 137 8.96 -3.60 5.25
CA SER A 137 9.77 -4.81 5.14
C SER A 137 9.46 -5.71 3.94
N GLY A 138 8.48 -5.35 3.11
CA GLY A 138 8.09 -6.17 1.97
C GLY A 138 7.50 -7.52 2.40
N GLN A 139 8.14 -8.65 2.07
CA GLN A 139 7.65 -9.98 2.48
C GLN A 139 7.91 -10.35 3.96
N GLY A 140 8.13 -9.36 4.81
CA GLY A 140 8.37 -9.55 6.25
C GLY A 140 9.84 -9.73 6.58
N ALA A 141 10.35 -8.82 7.38
CA ALA A 141 11.67 -8.91 7.98
C ALA A 141 11.56 -8.58 9.47
N SER A 142 12.20 -9.39 10.31
CA SER A 142 12.39 -9.10 11.74
C SER A 142 13.61 -8.21 12.01
N THR A 143 14.28 -7.76 10.94
CA THR A 143 15.44 -6.86 10.96
C THR A 143 15.09 -5.57 10.22
N PRO A 144 15.72 -4.43 10.57
CA PRO A 144 15.52 -3.18 9.86
C PRO A 144 15.68 -3.35 8.33
N PRO A 145 14.68 -2.98 7.52
CA PRO A 145 14.71 -3.20 6.08
C PRO A 145 15.72 -2.31 5.34
N PHE A 146 16.10 -1.16 5.91
CA PHE A 146 17.06 -0.23 5.33
C PHE A 146 18.30 -0.14 6.20
N LEU A 147 19.45 -0.45 5.62
CA LEU A 147 20.74 -0.39 6.30
C LEU A 147 21.63 0.67 5.67
N ASP A 148 22.23 1.51 6.51
CA ASP A 148 23.20 2.50 6.10
C ASP A 148 24.60 1.85 6.01
N GLN A 149 25.15 1.77 4.80
CA GLN A 149 26.46 1.17 4.53
C GLN A 149 27.38 2.19 3.85
N ALA A 150 28.66 1.84 3.67
CA ALA A 150 29.66 2.71 3.04
C ALA A 150 29.31 3.15 1.60
N GLY A 151 28.32 2.51 0.95
CA GLY A 151 27.80 2.86 -0.37
C GLY A 151 26.43 3.55 -0.37
N GLY A 152 25.96 4.03 0.79
CA GLY A 152 24.63 4.62 0.96
C GLY A 152 23.63 3.66 1.62
N VAL A 153 22.39 4.11 1.74
CA VAL A 153 21.31 3.28 2.31
C VAL A 153 20.80 2.31 1.25
N SER A 154 20.78 1.03 1.58
CA SER A 154 20.22 -0.02 0.70
C SER A 154 19.11 -0.78 1.40
N TYR A 155 18.08 -1.12 0.63
CA TYR A 155 17.06 -2.06 1.03
C TYR A 155 17.61 -3.50 1.02
N ILE A 156 17.58 -4.15 2.18
CA ILE A 156 18.02 -5.54 2.39
C ILE A 156 16.85 -6.52 2.56
N GLY A 157 15.61 -6.03 2.50
CA GLY A 157 14.42 -6.86 2.56
C GLY A 157 14.12 -7.61 1.26
N VAL A 158 13.14 -8.51 1.32
CA VAL A 158 12.61 -9.20 0.15
C VAL A 158 11.46 -8.38 -0.45
N PRO A 159 11.55 -7.95 -1.72
CA PRO A 159 10.49 -7.16 -2.35
C PRO A 159 9.17 -7.93 -2.47
N GLY A 160 8.06 -7.22 -2.60
CA GLY A 160 6.71 -7.77 -2.55
C GLY A 160 6.03 -7.52 -1.22
N ASN A 161 4.97 -8.28 -0.92
CA ASN A 161 4.11 -8.04 0.24
C ASN A 161 3.60 -9.31 0.88
N ILE A 162 3.42 -9.30 2.19
CA ILE A 162 2.71 -10.38 2.90
C ILE A 162 1.20 -10.20 2.72
N GLN A 163 0.52 -11.30 2.41
CA GLN A 163 -0.93 -11.40 2.39
C GLN A 163 -1.42 -12.37 3.48
N THR A 164 -2.62 -12.16 4.00
CA THR A 164 -3.22 -13.02 5.04
C THR A 164 -3.43 -14.48 4.58
N GLY A 165 -3.45 -14.77 3.27
CA GLY A 165 -3.68 -16.14 2.76
C GLY A 165 -5.13 -16.63 2.87
N ASN A 166 -6.07 -15.75 3.22
CA ASN A 166 -7.52 -16.00 3.17
C ASN A 166 -8.07 -15.66 1.78
N LEU A 167 -9.33 -16.00 1.48
CA LEU A 167 -9.98 -15.77 0.17
C LEU A 167 -9.84 -14.32 -0.36
N ASP A 168 -9.74 -13.32 0.51
CA ASP A 168 -9.61 -11.90 0.17
C ASP A 168 -8.16 -11.36 0.20
N ASN A 169 -7.16 -12.16 0.60
CA ASN A 169 -5.71 -11.86 0.55
C ASN A 169 -5.31 -10.42 0.98
N PHE A 170 -5.70 -9.99 2.18
CA PHE A 170 -5.38 -8.65 2.69
C PHE A 170 -3.87 -8.45 2.86
N GLN A 171 -3.39 -7.27 2.43
CA GLN A 171 -1.98 -6.92 2.49
C GLN A 171 -1.58 -6.43 3.88
N LEU A 172 -0.48 -6.95 4.41
CA LEU A 172 -0.02 -6.65 5.78
C LEU A 172 1.22 -5.75 5.83
N THR A 173 1.81 -5.44 4.69
CA THR A 173 3.11 -4.76 4.57
C THR A 173 3.13 -3.87 3.33
N ILE A 174 3.95 -2.83 3.33
CA ILE A 174 4.24 -2.00 2.14
C ILE A 174 5.57 -2.45 1.54
N ASP A 175 5.68 -2.42 0.20
CA ASP A 175 6.94 -2.71 -0.47
C ASP A 175 7.90 -1.53 -0.28
N GLY A 176 8.91 -1.72 0.59
CA GLY A 176 9.92 -0.71 0.88
C GLY A 176 10.77 -0.36 -0.33
N ARG A 177 11.12 -1.33 -1.18
CA ARG A 177 11.91 -1.08 -2.39
C ARG A 177 11.14 -0.20 -3.37
N ALA A 178 9.87 -0.52 -3.61
CA ALA A 178 9.02 0.30 -4.49
C ALA A 178 8.84 1.73 -3.96
N SER A 179 8.70 1.87 -2.64
CA SER A 179 8.46 3.17 -2.00
C SER A 179 9.69 4.07 -1.97
N TRP A 180 10.88 3.51 -1.72
CA TRP A 180 12.09 4.28 -1.39
C TRP A 180 13.23 4.19 -2.44
N GLU A 181 13.23 3.19 -3.32
CA GLU A 181 14.34 2.94 -4.26
C GLU A 181 13.95 2.96 -5.75
N GLN A 182 12.66 3.09 -6.09
CA GLN A 182 12.17 2.92 -7.46
C GLN A 182 11.51 4.17 -8.06
N ALA A 183 11.83 5.36 -7.56
CA ALA A 183 11.34 6.58 -8.19
C ALA A 183 11.88 6.70 -9.63
N GLY A 184 11.07 7.28 -10.51
CA GLY A 184 11.49 7.60 -11.88
C GLY A 184 12.45 8.78 -11.88
N SER A 185 13.57 8.68 -12.60
CA SER A 185 14.57 9.75 -12.65
C SER A 185 14.15 10.91 -13.55
N GLY A 186 14.81 12.06 -13.42
CA GLY A 186 14.57 13.21 -14.29
C GLY A 186 13.25 13.91 -14.03
N ASN A 187 12.59 14.37 -15.09
CA ASN A 187 11.25 14.97 -15.04
C ASN A 187 10.12 13.93 -15.14
N GLY A 188 10.44 12.64 -14.97
CA GLY A 188 9.53 11.51 -15.14
C GLY A 188 9.42 10.96 -16.56
N SER A 189 9.89 11.69 -17.58
CA SER A 189 10.00 11.18 -18.97
C SER A 189 11.46 11.04 -19.39
N PHE A 190 12.27 12.04 -19.09
CA PHE A 190 13.70 12.05 -19.39
C PHE A 190 14.48 12.82 -18.32
N GLU A 191 15.77 12.60 -18.32
CA GLU A 191 16.73 13.23 -17.43
C GLU A 191 17.76 13.98 -18.26
N THR A 192 18.01 15.23 -17.87
CA THR A 192 19.08 16.06 -18.40
C THR A 192 20.23 16.12 -17.42
N ALA A 193 21.46 16.11 -17.93
CA ALA A 193 22.65 16.41 -17.14
C ALA A 193 23.79 16.88 -18.05
N PRO A 194 24.85 17.48 -17.49
CA PRO A 194 26.12 17.60 -18.18
C PRO A 194 26.70 16.23 -18.58
N ARG A 195 27.58 16.23 -19.58
CA ARG A 195 28.13 15.02 -20.22
C ARG A 195 29.63 14.87 -20.00
N THR A 196 30.10 13.63 -19.89
CA THR A 196 31.46 13.20 -20.32
C THR A 196 31.29 12.22 -21.48
N LEU A 197 32.18 12.30 -22.47
CA LEU A 197 32.29 11.22 -23.45
C LEU A 197 32.95 10.03 -22.76
N THR A 198 32.20 8.95 -22.57
CA THR A 198 32.79 7.62 -22.43
C THR A 198 32.46 6.83 -23.69
N THR A 199 33.45 6.15 -24.24
CA THR A 199 33.26 5.21 -25.35
C THR A 199 32.94 3.86 -24.72
N ASP A 200 31.85 3.22 -25.14
CA ASP A 200 31.60 1.83 -24.75
C ASP A 200 32.78 0.98 -25.25
N PRO A 201 33.56 0.34 -24.36
CA PRO A 201 34.73 -0.45 -24.73
C PRO A 201 34.38 -1.67 -25.60
N THR A 202 33.10 -2.07 -25.64
CA THR A 202 32.59 -3.25 -26.35
C THR A 202 32.02 -2.90 -27.71
N THR A 203 31.31 -1.76 -27.83
CA THR A 203 30.62 -1.37 -29.08
C THR A 203 31.30 -0.23 -29.83
N GLY A 204 32.28 0.45 -29.23
CA GLY A 204 32.94 1.62 -29.82
C GLY A 204 32.02 2.83 -29.99
N LYS A 205 30.75 2.75 -29.55
CA LYS A 205 29.78 3.85 -29.64
C LYS A 205 30.05 4.86 -28.53
N SER A 206 29.82 6.14 -28.84
CA SER A 206 29.80 7.19 -27.82
C SER A 206 28.61 6.97 -26.89
N VAL A 207 28.85 6.62 -25.64
CA VAL A 207 27.80 6.54 -24.63
C VAL A 207 27.59 7.93 -24.06
N VAL A 208 26.33 8.32 -23.96
CA VAL A 208 25.93 9.49 -23.18
C VAL A 208 25.84 9.02 -21.73
N GLN A 209 26.92 9.22 -20.97
CA GLN A 209 26.88 9.01 -19.53
C GLN A 209 26.58 10.35 -18.86
N LEU A 210 25.46 10.40 -18.15
CA LEU A 210 25.12 11.53 -17.28
C LEU A 210 26.24 11.64 -16.22
N ILE A 211 26.88 12.81 -16.13
CA ILE A 211 27.84 13.05 -15.04
C ILE A 211 27.07 13.47 -13.80
N ASP A 212 27.41 12.83 -12.69
CA ASP A 212 27.22 13.40 -11.39
C ASP A 212 28.34 14.42 -11.10
N PRO A 213 28.05 15.73 -10.98
CA PRO A 213 29.06 16.75 -10.72
C PRO A 213 29.82 16.54 -9.39
N ALA A 214 29.31 15.72 -8.46
CA ALA A 214 29.97 15.39 -7.20
C ALA A 214 31.03 14.28 -7.33
N THR A 215 30.86 13.33 -8.25
CA THR A 215 31.73 12.14 -8.37
C THR A 215 32.50 12.04 -9.70
N GLY A 216 32.09 12.78 -10.73
CA GLY A 216 32.72 12.76 -12.07
C GLY A 216 33.80 13.81 -12.31
N GLY A 217 34.17 14.59 -11.30
CA GLY A 217 35.07 15.74 -11.46
C GLY A 217 34.39 16.94 -12.15
N PRO A 218 35.09 18.07 -12.32
CA PRO A 218 34.52 19.25 -12.94
C PRO A 218 34.07 18.94 -14.37
N LEU A 219 32.93 19.51 -14.76
CA LEU A 219 32.35 19.41 -16.10
C LEU A 219 33.40 19.83 -17.13
N VAL A 220 34.05 18.96 -17.88
CA VAL A 220 35.11 19.42 -18.81
C VAL A 220 34.55 19.62 -20.22
N ASN A 221 34.75 20.83 -20.75
CA ASN A 221 34.49 21.17 -22.14
C ASN A 221 35.32 20.26 -23.08
N GLY A 222 34.67 19.71 -24.10
CA GLY A 222 35.26 18.69 -24.97
C GLY A 222 36.40 19.19 -25.88
N ILE A 223 36.57 20.50 -26.01
CA ILE A 223 37.60 21.15 -26.85
C ILE A 223 38.73 21.72 -25.98
N THR A 224 38.39 22.38 -24.87
CA THR A 224 39.33 23.16 -24.05
C THR A 224 39.79 22.43 -22.79
N GLY A 225 39.09 21.38 -22.35
CA GLY A 225 39.34 20.70 -21.09
C GLY A 225 39.03 21.53 -19.84
N ASN A 226 38.47 22.73 -20.00
CA ASN A 226 38.09 23.64 -18.92
C ASN A 226 36.71 23.32 -18.36
N VAL A 227 36.41 23.84 -17.16
CA VAL A 227 35.09 23.67 -16.55
C VAL A 227 34.01 24.32 -17.42
N ALA A 228 32.99 23.57 -17.83
CA ALA A 228 31.85 24.04 -18.61
C ALA A 228 31.15 25.16 -17.85
N SER A 229 30.90 26.27 -18.54
CA SER A 229 30.33 27.49 -17.98
C SER A 229 28.84 27.66 -18.26
N GLY A 230 28.23 26.69 -18.95
CA GLY A 230 26.78 26.54 -19.08
C GLY A 230 26.19 25.45 -18.18
N TRP A 231 24.91 25.56 -17.89
CA TRP A 231 24.11 24.56 -17.18
C TRP A 231 22.81 24.28 -17.93
N ILE A 232 22.27 23.07 -17.79
CA ILE A 232 21.03 22.63 -18.43
C ILE A 232 19.93 22.49 -17.37
N ASP A 233 18.74 22.99 -17.68
CA ASP A 233 17.57 22.78 -16.81
C ASP A 233 17.06 21.34 -16.87
N SER A 234 16.10 21.01 -16.00
CA SER A 234 15.48 19.68 -15.94
C SER A 234 14.69 19.28 -17.20
N GLY A 235 14.47 20.21 -18.12
CA GLY A 235 13.58 20.08 -19.26
C GLY A 235 12.12 19.81 -18.88
N ARG A 236 11.27 19.78 -19.90
CA ARG A 236 9.86 19.39 -19.83
C ARG A 236 9.44 18.62 -21.07
N THR A 237 8.47 17.73 -20.88
CA THR A 237 7.76 17.09 -21.98
C THR A 237 6.72 18.05 -22.56
N ILE A 238 6.81 18.34 -23.86
CA ILE A 238 5.83 19.17 -24.59
C ILE A 238 4.85 18.34 -25.40
N ASP A 239 5.27 17.16 -25.89
CA ASP A 239 4.39 16.21 -26.57
C ASP A 239 4.78 14.75 -26.22
N PRO A 240 3.99 14.08 -25.33
CA PRO A 240 4.22 12.69 -24.97
C PRO A 240 4.22 11.71 -26.13
N LYS A 241 3.56 12.02 -27.26
CA LYS A 241 3.46 11.09 -28.40
C LYS A 241 4.73 11.04 -29.24
N LEU A 242 5.56 12.07 -29.16
CA LEU A 242 6.80 12.20 -29.93
C LEU A 242 8.02 11.72 -29.14
N LEU A 243 7.86 11.43 -27.84
CA LEU A 243 8.92 10.89 -27.00
C LEU A 243 9.29 9.47 -27.44
N THR A 244 10.54 9.29 -27.84
CA THR A 244 11.08 7.98 -28.25
C THR A 244 11.74 7.22 -27.11
N GLY A 245 12.11 7.90 -26.01
CA GLY A 245 12.91 7.33 -24.92
C GLY A 245 14.39 7.14 -25.26
N HIS A 246 14.84 7.61 -26.43
CA HIS A 246 16.23 7.53 -26.86
C HIS A 246 17.17 8.43 -26.03
N ASN A 247 18.47 8.21 -26.18
CA ASN A 247 19.49 9.11 -25.66
C ASN A 247 19.82 10.20 -26.67
N TYR A 248 19.89 11.45 -26.20
CA TYR A 248 20.23 12.60 -27.02
C TYR A 248 21.44 13.35 -26.47
N ARG A 249 22.07 14.11 -27.35
CA ARG A 249 23.17 15.02 -27.05
C ARG A 249 22.89 16.38 -27.64
N VAL A 250 23.16 17.42 -26.85
CA VAL A 250 23.09 18.80 -27.29
C VAL A 250 24.50 19.35 -27.30
N ASP A 251 25.01 19.70 -28.47
CA ASP A 251 26.32 20.33 -28.63
C ASP A 251 26.14 21.83 -28.85
N ILE A 252 26.90 22.64 -28.11
CA ILE A 252 27.01 24.09 -28.33
C ILE A 252 28.31 24.36 -29.09
N ALA A 253 28.18 25.05 -30.22
CA ALA A 253 29.31 25.32 -31.11
C ALA A 253 29.42 26.81 -31.47
N GLY A 254 30.66 27.25 -31.67
CA GLY A 254 31.01 28.60 -32.11
C GLY A 254 31.21 29.61 -30.97
N ALA A 255 31.47 30.87 -31.36
CA ALA A 255 31.77 31.96 -30.45
C ALA A 255 30.60 32.93 -30.30
N THR A 256 30.43 33.49 -29.10
CA THR A 256 29.45 34.54 -28.81
C THR A 256 29.68 35.74 -29.73
N PRO A 257 28.63 36.33 -30.34
CA PRO A 257 27.19 36.06 -30.17
C PRO A 257 26.58 35.10 -31.20
N SER A 258 27.38 34.48 -32.08
CA SER A 258 26.90 33.65 -33.20
C SER A 258 26.97 32.15 -32.92
N GLN A 259 26.72 31.76 -31.66
CA GLN A 259 26.72 30.35 -31.27
C GLN A 259 25.57 29.61 -31.93
N THR A 260 25.75 28.31 -32.12
CA THR A 260 24.74 27.38 -32.64
C THR A 260 24.58 26.21 -31.70
N TYR A 261 23.42 25.58 -31.71
CA TYR A 261 23.19 24.31 -31.03
C TYR A 261 22.87 23.23 -32.07
N THR A 262 23.27 21.99 -31.76
CA THR A 262 22.86 20.80 -32.49
C THR A 262 22.34 19.76 -31.50
N LEU A 263 21.07 19.40 -31.61
CA LEU A 263 20.46 18.28 -30.89
C LEU A 263 20.54 17.03 -31.76
N THR A 264 21.26 16.03 -31.27
CA THR A 264 21.51 14.76 -31.97
C THR A 264 20.90 13.62 -31.17
N ASP A 265 20.12 12.77 -31.83
CA ASP A 265 19.74 11.46 -31.30
C ASP A 265 20.97 10.56 -31.41
N THR A 266 21.50 10.13 -30.27
CA THR A 266 22.72 9.33 -30.20
C THR A 266 22.48 7.84 -30.43
N ASP A 267 21.25 7.38 -30.33
CA ASP A 267 20.88 5.99 -30.60
C ASP A 267 20.77 5.77 -32.11
N LEU A 268 20.19 6.74 -32.84
CA LEU A 268 20.05 6.72 -34.30
C LEU A 268 21.20 7.41 -35.05
N GLY A 269 21.96 8.28 -34.38
CA GLY A 269 23.03 9.08 -34.99
C GLY A 269 22.52 10.21 -35.89
N SER A 270 21.23 10.57 -35.81
CA SER A 270 20.60 11.60 -36.63
C SER A 270 20.47 12.93 -35.88
N VAL A 271 20.63 14.04 -36.60
CA VAL A 271 20.31 15.37 -36.06
C VAL A 271 18.81 15.56 -36.04
N VAL A 272 18.28 15.85 -34.85
CA VAL A 272 16.85 16.07 -34.59
C VAL A 272 16.49 17.52 -34.83
N SER A 273 17.35 18.43 -34.34
CA SER A 273 17.12 19.87 -34.40
C SER A 273 18.46 20.61 -34.35
N SER A 274 18.55 21.74 -35.03
CA SER A 274 19.74 22.62 -34.98
C SER A 274 19.34 24.05 -35.27
N GLY A 275 20.07 25.01 -34.71
CA GLY A 275 19.80 26.42 -34.96
C GLY A 275 20.75 27.37 -34.23
N SER A 276 20.44 28.67 -34.28
CA SER A 276 21.16 29.66 -33.49
C SER A 276 20.93 29.42 -31.99
N PHE A 277 22.00 29.45 -31.22
CA PHE A 277 21.95 29.29 -29.78
C PHE A 277 21.89 30.66 -29.09
N LYS A 278 20.99 30.79 -28.11
CA LYS A 278 20.90 31.92 -27.20
C LYS A 278 20.71 31.38 -25.79
N PRO A 279 21.56 31.75 -24.82
CA PRO A 279 21.40 31.31 -23.43
C PRO A 279 19.99 31.61 -22.90
N GLY A 280 19.38 30.61 -22.25
CA GLY A 280 18.03 30.71 -21.68
C GLY A 280 16.88 30.59 -22.68
N GLN A 281 17.13 30.44 -23.99
CA GLN A 281 16.08 30.11 -24.94
C GLN A 281 15.83 28.61 -24.99
N ALA A 282 14.56 28.25 -25.17
CA ALA A 282 14.13 26.86 -25.24
C ALA A 282 14.63 26.21 -26.54
N ILE A 283 15.30 25.08 -26.37
CA ILE A 283 15.64 24.14 -27.44
C ILE A 283 14.58 23.04 -27.44
N THR A 284 14.02 22.73 -28.61
CA THR A 284 12.96 21.73 -28.76
C THR A 284 13.34 20.67 -29.80
N GLY A 285 12.90 19.44 -29.56
CA GLY A 285 13.06 18.30 -30.47
C GLY A 285 12.39 17.05 -29.90
N ASP A 286 11.83 16.21 -30.76
CA ASP A 286 11.20 14.91 -30.42
C ASP A 286 10.29 14.94 -29.17
N GLY A 287 9.41 15.94 -29.09
CA GLY A 287 8.45 16.09 -27.98
C GLY A 287 9.05 16.61 -26.67
N MET A 288 10.33 16.97 -26.65
CA MET A 288 11.04 17.52 -25.50
C MET A 288 11.31 19.03 -25.68
N ALA A 289 11.37 19.74 -24.55
CA ALA A 289 11.86 21.11 -24.49
C ALA A 289 12.77 21.28 -23.26
N PHE A 290 13.89 21.97 -23.42
CA PHE A 290 14.83 22.26 -22.33
C PHE A 290 15.56 23.57 -22.60
N THR A 291 16.18 24.15 -21.59
CA THR A 291 16.96 25.38 -21.72
C THR A 291 18.40 25.13 -21.26
N VAL A 292 19.35 25.69 -22.02
CA VAL A 292 20.76 25.78 -21.58
C VAL A 292 21.04 27.25 -21.28
N SER A 293 21.53 27.49 -20.06
CA SER A 293 21.75 28.82 -19.49
C SER A 293 23.20 28.98 -19.03
N GLY A 294 23.57 30.18 -18.58
CA GLY A 294 24.95 30.54 -18.26
C GLY A 294 25.69 31.05 -19.49
N THR A 295 27.00 30.82 -19.54
CA THR A 295 27.87 31.25 -20.65
C THR A 295 28.56 30.04 -21.28
N PRO A 296 27.82 29.11 -21.90
CA PRO A 296 28.45 27.96 -22.52
C PRO A 296 29.41 28.41 -23.63
N VAL A 297 30.51 27.69 -23.77
CA VAL A 297 31.56 27.95 -24.76
C VAL A 297 31.56 26.86 -25.84
N ASP A 298 32.27 27.11 -26.93
CA ASP A 298 32.44 26.15 -28.02
C ASP A 298 32.94 24.80 -27.49
N GLY A 299 32.23 23.71 -27.79
CA GLY A 299 32.56 22.36 -27.31
C GLY A 299 31.88 21.95 -26.00
N ASP A 300 31.03 22.79 -25.41
CA ASP A 300 30.16 22.38 -24.31
C ASP A 300 29.06 21.44 -24.84
N ALA A 301 28.84 20.34 -24.13
CA ALA A 301 27.82 19.37 -24.50
C ALA A 301 27.02 18.88 -23.30
N PHE A 302 25.73 18.63 -23.53
CA PHE A 302 24.79 18.15 -22.54
C PHE A 302 24.15 16.84 -22.99
N ALA A 303 23.83 16.02 -22.00
CA ALA A 303 23.25 14.70 -22.14
C ALA A 303 21.75 14.77 -21.82
N ILE A 304 20.96 14.03 -22.60
CA ILE A 304 19.56 13.77 -22.31
C ILE A 304 19.36 12.27 -22.42
N ALA A 305 18.85 11.63 -21.38
CA ALA A 305 18.58 10.19 -21.36
C ALA A 305 17.13 9.94 -20.98
N GLY A 306 16.55 8.85 -21.46
CA GLY A 306 15.23 8.40 -21.00
C GLY A 306 15.21 8.17 -19.48
N SER A 307 14.06 8.46 -18.86
CA SER A 307 13.87 8.26 -17.42
C SER A 307 14.04 6.79 -17.04
N LYS A 308 14.66 6.53 -15.89
CA LYS A 308 14.84 5.16 -15.35
C LYS A 308 14.19 5.05 -13.99
N ASN A 309 13.54 3.91 -13.74
CA ASN A 309 13.00 3.57 -12.42
C ASN A 309 14.13 2.96 -11.57
N GLY A 310 14.70 3.76 -10.68
CA GLY A 310 15.83 3.35 -9.86
C GLY A 310 16.44 4.49 -9.04
N LEU A 311 15.79 5.66 -9.02
CA LEU A 311 16.20 6.78 -8.20
C LEU A 311 15.82 6.47 -6.74
N LYS A 312 16.84 6.42 -5.88
CA LYS A 312 16.65 6.15 -4.45
C LYS A 312 16.60 7.42 -3.64
N VAL A 313 15.68 7.49 -2.69
CA VAL A 313 15.48 8.65 -1.81
C VAL A 313 16.77 9.03 -1.08
N PHE A 314 17.47 8.04 -0.53
CA PHE A 314 18.69 8.28 0.24
C PHE A 314 19.86 8.70 -0.65
N ASP A 315 20.02 8.09 -1.82
CA ASP A 315 21.06 8.49 -2.79
C ASP A 315 20.88 9.95 -3.24
N VAL A 316 19.63 10.40 -3.43
CA VAL A 316 19.32 11.80 -3.77
C VAL A 316 19.75 12.77 -2.66
N ILE A 317 19.43 12.46 -1.41
CA ILE A 317 19.79 13.32 -0.28
C ILE A 317 21.30 13.25 0.00
N ASP A 318 21.92 12.07 -0.12
CA ASP A 318 23.37 11.88 0.06
C ASP A 318 24.17 12.62 -1.00
N LYS A 319 23.69 12.60 -2.24
CA LYS A 319 24.24 13.41 -3.33
C LYS A 319 24.14 14.90 -3.02
N ALA A 320 22.97 15.38 -2.59
CA ALA A 320 22.79 16.78 -2.21
C ALA A 320 23.73 17.19 -1.06
N ILE A 321 23.92 16.32 -0.06
CA ILE A 321 24.87 16.53 1.04
C ILE A 321 26.32 16.60 0.51
N ALA A 322 26.71 15.67 -0.37
CA ALA A 322 28.04 15.65 -0.96
C ALA A 322 28.31 16.92 -1.80
N ASP A 323 27.34 17.33 -2.60
CA ASP A 323 27.38 18.56 -3.38
C ASP A 323 27.61 19.78 -2.47
N LEU A 324 26.83 19.93 -1.40
CA LEU A 324 26.96 21.06 -0.47
C LEU A 324 28.26 21.06 0.33
N ASN A 325 28.87 19.90 0.57
CA ASN A 325 30.17 19.80 1.24
C ASN A 325 31.37 20.06 0.32
N THR A 326 31.18 20.01 -0.99
CA THR A 326 32.24 20.27 -1.97
C THR A 326 32.56 21.77 -2.00
N THR A 327 33.80 22.12 -1.65
CA THR A 327 34.30 23.50 -1.59
C THR A 327 34.77 24.00 -2.95
N GLN A 328 34.88 25.33 -3.11
CA GLN A 328 35.42 25.99 -4.31
C GLN A 328 34.67 25.66 -5.63
N ARG A 329 33.37 25.35 -5.55
CA ARG A 329 32.54 25.16 -6.74
C ARG A 329 32.29 26.49 -7.45
N THR A 330 32.34 26.46 -8.77
CA THR A 330 31.94 27.60 -9.60
C THR A 330 30.42 27.84 -9.47
N PRO A 331 29.94 29.08 -9.70
CA PRO A 331 28.50 29.36 -9.66
C PRO A 331 27.66 28.45 -10.58
N THR A 332 28.18 28.12 -11.77
CA THR A 332 27.52 27.19 -12.71
C THR A 332 27.40 25.77 -12.12
N GLN A 333 28.44 25.26 -11.48
CA GLN A 333 28.39 23.95 -10.81
C GLN A 333 27.38 23.94 -9.67
N VAL A 334 27.34 25.01 -8.87
CA VAL A 334 26.35 25.16 -7.80
C VAL A 334 24.93 25.15 -8.37
N THR A 335 24.65 25.94 -9.41
CA THR A 335 23.32 25.99 -10.04
C THR A 335 22.92 24.64 -10.64
N GLN A 336 23.82 23.98 -11.38
CA GLN A 336 23.52 22.68 -11.97
C GLN A 336 23.25 21.61 -10.91
N ALA A 337 24.10 21.51 -9.89
CA ALA A 337 23.93 20.56 -8.78
C ALA A 337 22.60 20.81 -8.05
N ASN A 338 22.29 22.08 -7.80
CA ASN A 338 21.05 22.46 -7.12
C ASN A 338 19.79 22.14 -7.93
N THR A 339 19.79 22.48 -9.22
CA THR A 339 18.65 22.16 -10.12
C THR A 339 18.46 20.65 -10.25
N THR A 340 19.55 19.88 -10.33
CA THR A 340 19.51 18.41 -10.37
C THR A 340 18.94 17.84 -9.07
N SER A 341 19.46 18.30 -7.93
CA SER A 341 18.99 17.86 -6.60
C SER A 341 17.52 18.19 -6.35
N ILE A 342 17.05 19.40 -6.68
CA ILE A 342 15.64 19.78 -6.53
C ILE A 342 14.75 18.91 -7.41
N ARG A 343 15.13 18.68 -8.66
CA ARG A 343 14.40 17.81 -9.58
C ARG A 343 14.30 16.39 -9.05
N ASP A 344 15.40 15.84 -8.56
CA ASP A 344 15.43 14.46 -8.06
C ASP A 344 14.66 14.33 -6.74
N ILE A 345 14.70 15.36 -5.87
CA ILE A 345 13.83 15.46 -4.68
C ILE A 345 12.36 15.48 -5.08
N ASP A 346 11.98 16.30 -6.07
CA ASP A 346 10.62 16.38 -6.59
C ASP A 346 10.16 15.04 -7.18
N ALA A 347 11.04 14.32 -7.86
CA ALA A 347 10.77 13.00 -8.41
C ALA A 347 10.50 11.95 -7.32
N VAL A 348 11.34 11.89 -6.28
CA VAL A 348 11.11 10.95 -5.15
C VAL A 348 9.88 11.33 -4.33
N MET A 349 9.58 12.62 -4.16
CA MET A 349 8.33 13.10 -3.55
C MET A 349 7.11 12.64 -4.35
N GLY A 350 7.15 12.75 -5.68
CA GLY A 350 6.09 12.26 -6.57
C GLY A 350 5.87 10.75 -6.42
N ASN A 351 6.94 9.96 -6.29
CA ASN A 351 6.83 8.52 -6.03
C ASN A 351 6.17 8.23 -4.68
N MET A 352 6.59 8.92 -3.61
CA MET A 352 5.96 8.76 -2.30
C MET A 352 4.48 9.12 -2.32
N GLN A 353 4.10 10.22 -2.99
CA GLN A 353 2.69 10.61 -3.14
C GLN A 353 1.88 9.57 -3.94
N SER A 354 2.47 8.98 -4.97
CA SER A 354 1.85 7.87 -5.71
C SER A 354 1.64 6.66 -4.79
N MET A 355 2.65 6.30 -4.00
CA MET A 355 2.55 5.18 -3.06
C MET A 355 1.50 5.44 -1.97
N ARG A 356 1.43 6.66 -1.44
CA ARG A 356 0.37 7.10 -0.51
C ARG A 356 -1.02 6.96 -1.13
N SER A 357 -1.18 7.39 -2.37
CA SER A 357 -2.44 7.26 -3.09
C SER A 357 -2.87 5.78 -3.23
N GLN A 358 -1.93 4.88 -3.52
CA GLN A 358 -2.20 3.44 -3.58
C GLN A 358 -2.58 2.86 -2.21
N VAL A 359 -1.93 3.30 -1.12
CA VAL A 359 -2.29 2.89 0.24
C VAL A 359 -3.67 3.43 0.63
N GLY A 360 -4.00 4.67 0.28
CA GLY A 360 -5.32 5.26 0.47
C GLY A 360 -6.42 4.52 -0.28
N GLU A 361 -6.18 4.13 -1.53
CA GLU A 361 -7.12 3.29 -2.30
C GLU A 361 -7.36 1.94 -1.60
N ARG A 362 -6.30 1.33 -1.05
CA ARG A 362 -6.42 0.09 -0.29
C ARG A 362 -7.23 0.27 0.99
N LEU A 363 -7.03 1.35 1.74
CA LEU A 363 -7.84 1.67 2.91
C LEU A 363 -9.33 1.77 2.55
N ASN A 364 -9.67 2.45 1.46
CA ASN A 364 -11.06 2.52 0.97
C ASN A 364 -11.62 1.14 0.61
N ASN A 365 -10.81 0.28 -0.01
CA ASN A 365 -11.20 -1.10 -0.33
C ASN A 365 -11.40 -1.95 0.94
N LEU A 366 -10.61 -1.72 1.99
CA LEU A 366 -10.79 -2.36 3.30
C LEU A 366 -12.10 -1.90 3.95
N ASP A 367 -12.46 -0.61 3.89
CA ASP A 367 -13.74 -0.10 4.41
C ASP A 367 -14.95 -0.74 3.73
N GLY A 368 -14.90 -0.88 2.40
CA GLY A 368 -15.92 -1.59 1.63
C GLY A 368 -16.01 -3.07 2.00
N THR A 369 -14.87 -3.71 2.22
CA THR A 369 -14.80 -5.13 2.62
C THR A 369 -15.32 -5.34 4.03
N GLU A 370 -15.01 -4.44 4.97
CA GLU A 370 -15.53 -4.48 6.34
C GLU A 370 -17.06 -4.41 6.33
N SER A 371 -17.63 -3.49 5.56
CA SER A 371 -19.08 -3.35 5.40
C SER A 371 -19.72 -4.64 4.87
N ARG A 372 -19.10 -5.28 3.86
CA ARG A 372 -19.55 -6.56 3.31
C ARG A 372 -19.47 -7.70 4.33
N LEU A 373 -18.37 -7.79 5.08
CA LEU A 373 -18.18 -8.79 6.12
C LEU A 373 -19.19 -8.59 7.26
N ALA A 374 -19.45 -7.35 7.68
CA ALA A 374 -20.46 -7.04 8.68
C ALA A 374 -21.87 -7.48 8.22
N ALA A 375 -22.24 -7.20 6.97
CA ALA A 375 -23.50 -7.66 6.39
C ALA A 375 -23.59 -9.20 6.34
N LEU A 376 -22.52 -9.88 5.94
CA LEU A 376 -22.48 -11.35 5.91
C LEU A 376 -22.57 -11.97 7.30
N LYS A 377 -21.94 -11.35 8.31
CA LYS A 377 -22.07 -11.76 9.72
C LYS A 377 -23.50 -11.63 10.20
N GLN A 378 -24.14 -10.50 9.90
CA GLN A 378 -25.53 -10.25 10.27
C GLN A 378 -26.47 -11.28 9.64
N TYR A 379 -26.37 -11.48 8.32
CA TYR A 379 -27.14 -12.49 7.60
C TYR A 379 -26.94 -13.90 8.16
N SER A 380 -25.69 -14.31 8.41
CA SER A 380 -25.40 -15.63 8.98
C SER A 380 -25.94 -15.75 10.42
N SER A 381 -25.96 -14.65 11.19
CA SER A 381 -26.54 -14.64 12.53
C SER A 381 -28.07 -14.76 12.50
N GLU A 382 -28.72 -14.12 11.54
CA GLU A 382 -30.16 -14.26 11.28
C GLU A 382 -30.51 -15.69 10.83
N GLU A 383 -29.73 -16.30 9.94
CA GLU A 383 -29.93 -17.70 9.54
C GLU A 383 -29.77 -18.66 10.72
N LYS A 384 -28.78 -18.42 11.59
CA LYS A 384 -28.59 -19.20 12.81
C LYS A 384 -29.79 -19.05 13.76
N SER A 385 -30.21 -17.82 14.03
CA SER A 385 -31.35 -17.52 14.90
C SER A 385 -32.64 -18.15 14.37
N ALA A 386 -32.92 -17.99 13.07
CA ALA A 386 -34.08 -18.60 12.43
C ALA A 386 -34.08 -20.14 12.47
N ALA A 387 -32.89 -20.76 12.55
CA ALA A 387 -32.76 -22.21 12.66
C ALA A 387 -32.87 -22.70 14.11
N GLU A 388 -32.25 -22.01 15.06
CA GLU A 388 -32.02 -22.49 16.44
C GLU A 388 -32.97 -21.88 17.48
N ASP A 389 -33.37 -20.61 17.33
CA ASP A 389 -34.06 -19.87 18.37
C ASP A 389 -35.56 -20.19 18.43
N LEU A 390 -36.10 -20.16 19.65
CA LEU A 390 -37.53 -20.36 19.91
C LEU A 390 -38.26 -19.02 19.86
N ASP A 391 -39.37 -18.96 19.13
CA ASP A 391 -40.36 -17.89 19.33
C ASP A 391 -41.01 -18.08 20.71
N MET A 392 -40.58 -17.28 21.69
CA MET A 392 -41.05 -17.37 23.08
C MET A 392 -42.55 -17.16 23.22
N VAL A 393 -43.18 -16.35 22.35
CA VAL A 393 -44.63 -16.08 22.42
C VAL A 393 -45.41 -17.33 22.02
N GLN A 394 -45.02 -17.95 20.90
CA GLN A 394 -45.61 -19.21 20.47
C GLN A 394 -45.26 -20.35 21.44
N GLY A 395 -44.01 -20.42 21.90
CA GLY A 395 -43.53 -21.45 22.82
C GLY A 395 -44.26 -21.46 24.17
N ILE A 396 -44.54 -20.29 24.74
CA ILE A 396 -45.32 -20.17 25.99
C ILE A 396 -46.76 -20.62 25.76
N SER A 397 -47.35 -20.23 24.63
CA SER A 397 -48.72 -20.62 24.27
C SER A 397 -48.85 -22.13 24.10
N ASP A 398 -47.89 -22.77 23.43
CA ASP A 398 -47.84 -24.22 23.23
C ASP A 398 -47.62 -24.97 24.55
N PHE A 399 -46.76 -24.45 25.42
CA PHE A 399 -46.55 -25.03 26.76
C PHE A 399 -47.83 -25.00 27.61
N GLN A 400 -48.55 -23.87 27.62
CA GLN A 400 -49.83 -23.74 28.33
C GLN A 400 -50.89 -24.71 27.79
N ASN A 401 -50.95 -24.87 26.47
CA ASN A 401 -51.84 -25.85 25.82
C ASN A 401 -51.47 -27.29 26.20
N GLN A 402 -50.18 -27.64 26.22
CA GLN A 402 -49.71 -28.95 26.65
C GLN A 402 -49.99 -29.22 28.12
N GLN A 403 -49.80 -28.24 29.00
CA GLN A 403 -50.13 -28.33 30.43
C GLN A 403 -51.62 -28.59 30.64
N THR A 404 -52.48 -27.79 30.00
CA THR A 404 -53.93 -27.97 30.05
C THR A 404 -54.35 -29.36 29.53
N GLY A 405 -53.73 -29.82 28.44
CA GLY A 405 -53.96 -31.13 27.87
C GLY A 405 -53.51 -32.28 28.76
N TYR A 406 -52.37 -32.15 29.45
CA TYR A 406 -51.87 -33.14 30.40
C TYR A 406 -52.79 -33.24 31.63
N GLU A 407 -53.22 -32.11 32.20
CA GLU A 407 -54.20 -32.08 33.29
C GLU A 407 -55.54 -32.71 32.87
N THR A 408 -55.99 -32.45 31.65
CA THR A 408 -57.22 -33.04 31.11
C THR A 408 -57.07 -34.56 30.91
N ALA A 409 -55.91 -35.02 30.45
CA ALA A 409 -55.60 -36.45 30.33
C ALA A 409 -55.57 -37.14 31.70
N LEU A 410 -54.97 -36.51 32.72
CA LEU A 410 -54.99 -37.00 34.11
C LEU A 410 -56.42 -37.13 34.65
N LYS A 411 -57.25 -36.09 34.45
CA LYS A 411 -58.67 -36.10 34.85
C LYS A 411 -59.45 -37.22 34.14
N THR A 412 -59.22 -37.40 32.83
CA THR A 412 -59.88 -38.43 32.02
C THR A 412 -59.46 -39.84 32.46
N TYR A 413 -58.17 -40.04 32.70
CA TYR A 413 -57.63 -41.28 33.24
C TYR A 413 -58.22 -41.62 34.62
N ALA A 414 -58.31 -40.64 35.52
CA ALA A 414 -58.96 -40.81 36.83
C ALA A 414 -60.45 -41.16 36.73
N MET A 415 -61.17 -40.59 35.75
CA MET A 415 -62.58 -40.93 35.48
C MET A 415 -62.73 -42.37 34.95
N VAL A 416 -61.86 -42.80 34.03
CA VAL A 416 -61.85 -44.18 33.51
C VAL A 416 -61.51 -45.18 34.60
N GLN A 417 -60.50 -44.89 35.44
CA GLN A 417 -60.18 -45.70 36.63
C GLN A 417 -61.40 -45.86 37.55
N ARG A 418 -62.12 -44.78 37.85
CA ARG A 418 -63.34 -44.81 38.69
C ARG A 418 -64.47 -45.64 38.08
N MET A 419 -64.71 -45.54 36.77
CA MET A 419 -65.78 -46.33 36.10
C MET A 419 -65.48 -47.83 36.10
N THR A 420 -64.22 -48.23 35.95
CA THR A 420 -63.82 -49.66 35.98
C THR A 420 -63.97 -50.28 37.36
N LEU A 421 -63.75 -49.51 38.43
CA LEU A 421 -63.96 -49.95 39.81
C LEU A 421 -65.44 -50.11 40.16
N PHE A 422 -66.30 -49.22 39.66
CA PHE A 422 -67.75 -49.34 39.83
C PHE A 422 -68.33 -50.57 39.09
N GLN A 423 -67.85 -50.88 37.89
CA GLN A 423 -68.24 -52.10 37.17
C GLN A 423 -67.69 -53.39 37.81
N TYR A 424 -66.54 -53.33 38.49
CA TYR A 424 -65.97 -54.46 39.23
C TYR A 424 -66.70 -54.75 40.55
N ILE A 425 -67.36 -53.74 41.15
CA ILE A 425 -68.13 -53.88 42.40
C ILE A 425 -69.60 -54.23 42.14
N GLN A 426 -70.15 -53.93 40.95
CA GLN A 426 -71.55 -54.18 40.59
C GLN A 426 -71.81 -55.43 39.72
N GLY A 427 -70.79 -56.24 39.40
CA GLY A 427 -70.92 -57.55 38.77
C GLY A 427 -70.13 -58.58 39.54
#